data_AF-A0A1C5MJQ8-F1
#
_entry.id   AF-A0A1C5MJQ8-F1
#
_cell.length_a   1.000
_cell.length_b   1.000
_cell.length_c   1.000
_cell.angle_alpha   90.00
_cell.angle_beta   90.00
_cell.angle_gamma   90.00
#
_symmetry.space_group_name_H-M   'P 1'
#
loop_
_entity.id
_entity.type
_entity.pdbx_description
1 polymer ?
#
loop_
_entity_poly.entity_id
_entity_poly.type
_entity_poly.pdbx_seq_one_letter_code
_entity_poly.pdbx_strand_id
1 'polypeptide(L)'
;MKEMIKNYRGTLISSALVILAGILVGFTSIQGKWLNVFFIVMQCALVTIIFYDNRNRQQSRKVIGMTIWIIPIITLIYNGIARLVNMGADTENLFMALIYYGTGLMFMVIGNYLPKVKQNNTIGIRVVWTLQDEENWNATHRFSGKIWVASSILCMLCGLFAESIAALVLYIVSIMAAAIISILYSYLFYKKKIGTGEKLKIQYNKKVMVVYGIVTILTIIFIIVTLFWGSIDIQFQDNNFTIEAQGWSDYTVDYTQIDSISYEENSLQNSNDYRTNGLGNFKYAMGNFRNDVYGNYIRYTHSSCHSYVVMSVDGKTLVVNGENDSATEEIYHTISEKMSKIQAD
;
A
#
# COMPACT_ATOMS: atom_id res chain seq x y z
N MET A 1 18.52 26.45 -7.60
CA MET A 1 17.33 26.68 -6.76
C MET A 1 16.59 28.00 -7.06
N LYS A 2 17.12 29.20 -6.81
CA LYS A 2 16.40 30.48 -7.01
C LYS A 2 15.80 30.66 -8.43
N GLU A 3 16.58 30.32 -9.46
CA GLU A 3 16.17 30.37 -10.86
C GLU A 3 15.00 29.42 -11.18
N MET A 4 15.06 28.18 -10.66
CA MET A 4 13.97 27.20 -10.80
C MET A 4 12.69 27.69 -10.11
N ILE A 5 12.79 28.24 -8.90
CA ILE A 5 11.64 28.82 -8.18
C ILE A 5 10.99 29.93 -9.02
N LYS A 6 11.79 30.81 -9.65
CA LYS A 6 11.28 31.87 -10.51
C LYS A 6 10.54 31.29 -11.73
N ASN A 7 11.11 30.30 -12.39
CA ASN A 7 10.56 29.71 -13.63
C ASN A 7 9.28 28.89 -13.41
N TYR A 8 9.11 28.31 -12.22
CA TYR A 8 7.97 27.46 -11.86
C TYR A 8 7.04 28.08 -10.80
N ARG A 9 7.21 29.37 -10.46
CA ARG A 9 6.44 30.05 -9.41
C ARG A 9 4.92 29.85 -9.55
N GLY A 10 4.39 30.02 -10.76
CA GLY A 10 2.96 29.82 -11.03
C GLY A 10 2.49 28.38 -10.77
N THR A 11 3.25 27.39 -11.24
CA THR A 11 2.97 25.96 -11.03
C THR A 11 3.06 25.59 -9.54
N LEU A 12 4.02 26.14 -8.81
CA LEU A 12 4.17 25.88 -7.38
C LEU A 12 2.97 26.43 -6.61
N ILE A 13 2.58 27.68 -6.88
CA ILE A 13 1.41 28.30 -6.25
C ILE A 13 0.14 27.50 -6.59
N SER A 14 -0.09 27.15 -7.85
CA SER A 14 -1.27 26.36 -8.23
C SER A 14 -1.28 24.98 -7.58
N SER A 15 -0.12 24.30 -7.51
CA SER A 15 -0.01 22.98 -6.88
C SER A 15 -0.31 23.03 -5.38
N ALA A 16 0.16 24.07 -4.69
CA ALA A 16 -0.10 24.28 -3.27
C ALA A 16 -1.58 24.62 -3.04
N LEU A 17 -2.17 25.48 -3.87
CA LEU A 17 -3.60 25.82 -3.80
C LEU A 17 -4.49 24.59 -3.99
N VAL A 18 -4.13 23.67 -4.88
CA VAL A 18 -4.89 22.42 -5.08
C VAL A 18 -4.85 21.53 -3.84
N ILE A 19 -3.69 21.39 -3.20
CA ILE A 19 -3.57 20.61 -1.95
C ILE A 19 -4.33 21.30 -0.81
N LEU A 20 -4.25 22.63 -0.71
CA LEU A 20 -4.96 23.42 0.30
C LEU A 20 -6.48 23.45 0.08
N ALA A 21 -6.94 23.40 -1.18
CA ALA A 21 -8.36 23.31 -1.50
C ALA A 21 -8.96 22.01 -0.93
N GLY A 22 -8.22 20.90 -0.95
CA GLY A 22 -8.63 19.66 -0.29
C GLY A 22 -8.86 19.83 1.21
N ILE A 23 -8.10 20.70 1.88
CA ILE A 23 -8.27 21.06 3.29
C ILE A 23 -9.48 21.99 3.49
N LEU A 24 -9.63 23.00 2.63
CA LEU A 24 -10.63 24.07 2.75
C LEU A 24 -12.06 23.62 2.44
N VAL A 25 -12.25 22.71 1.47
CA VAL A 25 -13.59 22.23 1.09
C VAL A 25 -14.19 21.28 2.16
N GLY A 26 -13.49 21.02 3.26
CA GLY A 26 -14.08 20.38 4.44
C GLY A 26 -14.40 18.90 4.25
N PHE A 27 -13.63 18.19 3.41
CA PHE A 27 -13.83 16.76 3.12
C PHE A 27 -13.31 15.79 4.19
N THR A 28 -12.73 16.28 5.28
CA THR A 28 -11.93 15.44 6.17
C THR A 28 -12.45 15.43 7.61
N SER A 29 -12.67 14.21 8.11
CA SER A 29 -12.68 13.91 9.55
C SER A 29 -11.38 14.43 10.18
N ILE A 30 -11.31 14.51 11.52
CA ILE A 30 -10.10 14.98 12.24
C ILE A 30 -8.82 14.29 11.74
N GLN A 31 -8.90 13.01 11.32
CA GLN A 31 -7.81 12.23 10.75
C GLN A 31 -7.37 12.70 9.35
N GLY A 32 -8.28 13.11 8.47
CA GLY A 32 -7.93 13.51 7.10
C GLY A 32 -7.23 14.88 7.01
N LYS A 33 -7.33 15.73 8.04
CA LYS A 33 -6.57 16.99 8.11
C LYS A 33 -5.07 16.73 8.20
N TRP A 34 -4.65 15.80 9.05
CA TRP A 34 -3.24 15.42 9.22
C TRP A 34 -2.64 14.81 7.96
N LEU A 35 -3.42 14.01 7.23
CA LEU A 35 -2.96 13.42 5.98
C LEU A 35 -2.73 14.49 4.87
N ASN A 36 -3.57 15.52 4.80
CA ASN A 36 -3.33 16.62 3.86
C ASN A 36 -2.09 17.45 4.23
N VAL A 37 -1.83 17.65 5.53
CA VAL A 37 -0.56 18.26 5.99
C VAL A 37 0.63 17.41 5.55
N PHE A 38 0.53 16.08 5.68
CA PHE A 38 1.55 15.15 5.18
C PHE A 38 1.79 15.33 3.67
N PHE A 39 0.75 15.47 2.84
CA PHE A 39 0.93 15.75 1.40
C PHE A 39 1.65 17.08 1.13
N ILE A 40 1.40 18.13 1.91
CA ILE A 40 2.13 19.41 1.78
C ILE A 40 3.61 19.20 2.09
N VAL A 41 3.94 18.52 3.19
CA VAL A 41 5.33 18.24 3.58
C VAL A 41 6.03 17.42 2.49
N MET A 42 5.37 16.39 1.96
CA MET A 42 5.90 15.57 0.88
C MET A 42 6.11 16.39 -0.40
N GLN A 43 5.21 17.32 -0.73
CA GLN A 43 5.36 18.20 -1.87
C GLN A 43 6.55 19.16 -1.71
N CYS A 44 6.72 19.74 -0.52
CA CYS A 44 7.88 20.57 -0.21
C CYS A 44 9.20 19.78 -0.32
N ALA A 45 9.23 18.55 0.19
CA ALA A 45 10.39 17.67 0.08
C ALA A 45 10.70 17.33 -1.39
N LEU A 46 9.69 16.93 -2.17
CA LEU A 46 9.83 16.61 -3.59
C LEU A 46 10.37 17.79 -4.39
N VAL A 47 9.78 18.98 -4.25
CA VAL A 47 10.23 20.20 -4.94
C VAL A 47 11.67 20.55 -4.55
N THR A 48 12.01 20.43 -3.26
CA THR A 48 13.36 20.71 -2.77
C THR A 48 14.39 19.77 -3.39
N ILE A 49 14.12 18.47 -3.41
CA ILE A 49 14.99 17.45 -4.02
C ILE A 49 15.20 17.75 -5.52
N ILE A 50 14.12 18.04 -6.25
CA ILE A 50 14.19 18.34 -7.70
C ILE A 50 14.99 19.63 -7.94
N PHE A 51 14.78 20.68 -7.15
CA PHE A 51 15.42 21.98 -7.38
C PHE A 51 16.86 22.06 -6.85
N TYR A 52 17.23 21.14 -5.96
CA TYR A 52 18.59 20.94 -5.49
C TYR A 52 19.48 20.29 -6.55
N ASP A 53 18.95 19.36 -7.35
CA ASP A 53 19.68 18.76 -8.46
C ASP A 53 19.87 19.76 -9.61
N ASN A 54 21.09 20.27 -9.77
CA ASN A 54 21.42 21.22 -10.83
C ASN A 54 21.23 20.65 -12.25
N ARG A 55 21.30 19.32 -12.44
CA ARG A 55 21.05 18.70 -13.75
C ARG A 55 19.60 18.86 -14.20
N ASN A 56 18.67 19.08 -13.26
CA ASN A 56 17.27 19.33 -13.59
C ASN A 56 17.02 20.65 -14.32
N ARG A 57 17.97 21.59 -14.32
CA ARG A 57 17.84 22.83 -15.11
C ARG A 57 17.83 22.59 -16.62
N GLN A 58 18.40 21.47 -17.07
CA GLN A 58 18.44 21.08 -18.49
C GLN A 58 17.19 20.33 -18.94
N GLN A 59 16.31 19.97 -18.00
CA GLN A 59 15.09 19.21 -18.27
C GLN A 59 14.04 20.07 -18.98
N SER A 60 13.16 19.41 -19.73
CA SER A 60 12.04 20.10 -20.34
C SER A 60 11.07 20.63 -19.28
N ARG A 61 10.43 21.77 -19.57
CA ARG A 61 9.45 22.38 -18.66
C ARG A 61 8.31 21.42 -18.29
N LYS A 62 7.90 20.58 -19.25
CA LYS A 62 6.84 19.58 -19.10
C LYS A 62 7.20 18.49 -18.10
N VAL A 63 8.43 17.94 -18.14
CA VAL A 63 8.87 16.87 -17.23
C VAL A 63 8.83 17.37 -15.78
N ILE A 64 9.47 18.50 -15.48
CA ILE A 64 9.48 19.07 -14.13
C ILE A 64 8.07 19.44 -13.67
N GLY A 65 7.27 20.04 -14.55
CA GLY A 65 5.87 20.37 -14.25
C GLY A 65 5.07 19.14 -13.87
N MET A 66 5.15 18.07 -14.67
CA MET A 66 4.46 16.82 -14.37
C MET A 66 4.90 16.22 -13.03
N THR A 67 6.20 16.20 -12.74
CA THR A 67 6.69 15.68 -11.45
C THR A 67 6.12 16.49 -10.27
N ILE A 68 6.07 17.82 -10.38
CA ILE A 68 5.46 18.69 -9.36
C ILE A 68 3.96 18.39 -9.18
N TRP A 69 3.26 18.01 -10.26
CA TRP A 69 1.82 17.75 -10.24
C TRP A 69 1.42 16.37 -9.73
N ILE A 70 2.35 15.43 -9.54
CA ILE A 70 2.05 14.07 -9.05
C ILE A 70 1.34 14.11 -7.70
N ILE A 71 1.91 14.78 -6.70
CA ILE A 71 1.34 14.82 -5.35
C ILE A 71 -0.01 15.54 -5.33
N PRO A 72 -0.17 16.75 -5.91
CA PRO A 72 -1.49 17.40 -5.98
C PRO A 72 -2.58 16.54 -6.62
N ILE A 73 -2.27 15.80 -7.69
CA ILE A 73 -3.23 14.90 -8.34
C ILE A 73 -3.61 13.75 -7.40
N ILE A 74 -2.63 13.12 -6.75
CA ILE A 74 -2.89 12.07 -5.75
C ILE A 74 -3.77 12.61 -4.61
N THR A 75 -3.48 13.81 -4.11
CA THR A 75 -4.27 14.48 -3.09
C THR A 75 -5.71 14.73 -3.55
N LEU A 76 -5.92 15.19 -4.78
CA LEU A 76 -7.27 15.38 -5.33
C LEU A 76 -8.05 14.08 -5.41
N ILE A 77 -7.41 13.02 -5.91
CA ILE A 77 -8.04 11.71 -6.05
C ILE A 77 -8.41 11.15 -4.67
N TYR A 78 -7.51 11.24 -3.69
CA TYR A 78 -7.78 10.81 -2.33
C TYR A 78 -8.98 11.55 -1.72
N ASN A 79 -9.01 12.88 -1.79
CA ASN A 79 -10.12 13.67 -1.23
C ASN A 79 -11.43 13.40 -1.98
N GLY A 80 -11.39 13.20 -3.30
CA GLY A 80 -12.55 12.81 -4.10
C GLY A 80 -13.14 11.47 -3.67
N ILE A 81 -12.30 10.45 -3.47
CA ILE A 81 -12.74 9.13 -3.00
C ILE A 81 -13.27 9.22 -1.57
N ALA A 82 -12.57 9.91 -0.67
CA ALA A 82 -13.06 10.12 0.69
C ALA A 82 -14.46 10.76 0.70
N ARG A 83 -14.74 11.68 -0.23
CA ARG A 83 -16.09 12.24 -0.39
C ARG A 83 -17.11 11.22 -0.90
N LEU A 84 -16.77 10.46 -1.94
CA LEU A 84 -17.68 9.46 -2.49
C LEU A 84 -18.06 8.42 -1.44
N VAL A 85 -17.08 7.96 -0.65
CA VAL A 85 -17.32 7.05 0.48
C VAL A 85 -18.26 7.68 1.52
N ASN A 86 -18.05 8.96 1.88
CA ASN A 86 -18.98 9.68 2.78
C ASN A 86 -20.40 9.85 2.21
N MET A 87 -20.57 9.78 0.88
CA MET A 87 -21.88 9.83 0.21
C MET A 87 -22.53 8.45 0.09
N GLY A 88 -21.92 7.41 0.67
CA GLY A 88 -22.44 6.04 0.64
C GLY A 88 -22.01 5.24 -0.60
N ALA A 89 -21.03 5.72 -1.37
CA ALA A 89 -20.46 4.92 -2.45
C ALA A 89 -19.69 3.73 -1.89
N ASP A 90 -19.77 2.61 -2.62
CA ASP A 90 -19.07 1.39 -2.27
C ASP A 90 -17.55 1.63 -2.32
N THR A 91 -16.91 1.43 -1.17
CA THR A 91 -15.49 1.71 -0.97
C THR A 91 -14.63 0.70 -1.73
N GLU A 92 -15.11 -0.54 -1.92
CA GLU A 92 -14.35 -1.61 -2.58
C GLU A 92 -14.16 -1.32 -4.07
N ASN A 93 -15.28 -1.07 -4.75
CA ASN A 93 -15.28 -0.76 -6.17
C ASN A 93 -14.45 0.49 -6.49
N LEU A 94 -14.52 1.51 -5.63
CA LEU A 94 -13.70 2.73 -5.78
C LEU A 94 -12.21 2.48 -5.55
N PHE A 95 -11.87 1.68 -4.54
CA PHE A 95 -10.49 1.34 -4.22
C PHE A 95 -9.84 0.49 -5.31
N MET A 96 -10.55 -0.55 -5.78
CA MET A 96 -10.08 -1.38 -6.89
C MET A 96 -9.94 -0.58 -8.17
N ALA A 97 -10.95 0.24 -8.51
CA ALA A 97 -10.87 1.10 -9.69
C ALA A 97 -9.68 2.08 -9.61
N LEU A 98 -9.41 2.64 -8.43
CA LEU A 98 -8.24 3.49 -8.21
C LEU A 98 -6.93 2.73 -8.45
N ILE A 99 -6.80 1.53 -7.88
CA ILE A 99 -5.58 0.73 -8.02
C ILE A 99 -5.36 0.40 -9.49
N TYR A 100 -6.31 -0.22 -10.18
CA TYR A 100 -6.07 -0.69 -11.55
C TYR A 100 -6.02 0.46 -12.56
N TYR A 101 -7.02 1.34 -12.56
CA TYR A 101 -7.12 2.40 -13.57
C TYR A 101 -6.28 3.62 -13.20
N GLY A 102 -6.27 4.03 -11.93
CA GLY A 102 -5.48 5.17 -11.47
C GLY A 102 -3.98 4.94 -11.62
N THR A 103 -3.46 3.79 -11.14
CA THR A 103 -2.03 3.49 -11.30
C THR A 103 -1.67 3.17 -12.76
N GLY A 104 -2.56 2.51 -13.51
CA GLY A 104 -2.40 2.28 -14.94
C GLY A 104 -2.22 3.60 -15.70
N LEU A 105 -3.14 4.55 -15.54
CA LEU A 105 -3.01 5.88 -16.15
C LEU A 105 -1.71 6.59 -15.73
N MET A 106 -1.33 6.50 -14.45
CA MET A 106 -0.06 7.06 -13.96
C MET A 106 1.15 6.44 -14.69
N PHE A 107 1.22 5.12 -14.80
CA PHE A 107 2.32 4.43 -15.48
C PHE A 107 2.34 4.68 -16.99
N MET A 108 1.17 4.83 -17.62
CA MET A 108 1.07 5.24 -19.03
C MET A 108 1.70 6.61 -19.25
N VAL A 109 1.34 7.57 -18.38
CA VAL A 109 1.87 8.94 -18.43
C VAL A 109 3.38 8.94 -18.17
N ILE A 110 3.86 8.21 -17.16
CA ILE A 110 5.29 8.07 -16.88
C ILE A 110 6.02 7.43 -18.08
N GLY A 111 5.51 6.32 -18.61
CA GLY A 111 6.08 5.60 -19.74
C GLY A 111 6.22 6.48 -20.99
N ASN A 112 5.21 7.30 -21.29
CA ASN A 112 5.26 8.25 -22.41
C ASN A 112 6.29 9.39 -22.22
N TYR A 113 6.68 9.69 -20.98
CA TYR A 113 7.61 10.76 -20.68
C TYR A 113 9.02 10.29 -20.34
N LEU A 114 9.24 9.02 -19.96
CA LEU A 114 10.57 8.44 -19.74
C LEU A 114 11.56 8.80 -20.86
N PRO A 115 11.24 8.64 -22.18
CA PRO A 115 12.19 8.93 -23.27
C PRO A 115 12.58 10.41 -23.39
N LYS A 116 11.84 11.31 -22.73
CA LYS A 116 12.05 12.77 -22.77
C LYS A 116 12.85 13.28 -21.56
N VAL A 117 13.10 12.41 -20.57
CA VAL A 117 13.88 12.74 -19.38
C VAL A 117 15.35 12.70 -19.76
N LYS A 118 16.08 13.79 -19.57
CA LYS A 118 17.54 13.82 -19.74
C LYS A 118 18.25 13.24 -18.52
N GLN A 119 19.52 12.85 -18.65
CA GLN A 119 20.29 12.29 -17.55
C GLN A 119 20.36 13.24 -16.34
N ASN A 120 19.92 12.76 -15.18
CA ASN A 120 19.89 13.52 -13.93
C ASN A 120 19.93 12.55 -12.72
N ASN A 121 20.02 13.10 -11.50
CA ASN A 121 20.17 12.28 -10.29
C ASN A 121 18.86 12.05 -9.54
N THR A 122 17.72 12.55 -10.02
CA THR A 122 16.44 12.61 -9.29
C THR A 122 15.28 11.87 -9.97
N ILE A 123 15.10 12.04 -11.27
CA ILE A 123 13.96 11.55 -12.08
C ILE A 123 14.45 10.50 -13.07
N GLY A 124 13.81 9.32 -13.09
CA GLY A 124 14.04 8.27 -14.09
C GLY A 124 14.60 6.97 -13.51
N ILE A 125 15.04 6.08 -14.39
CA ILE A 125 15.65 4.78 -14.06
C ILE A 125 17.13 5.02 -13.76
N ARG A 126 17.46 5.06 -12.45
CA ARG A 126 18.75 5.49 -11.94
C ARG A 126 19.60 4.30 -11.49
N VAL A 127 20.15 3.60 -12.47
CA VAL A 127 21.16 2.56 -12.23
C VAL A 127 22.56 3.11 -12.50
N VAL A 128 23.58 2.55 -11.84
CA VAL A 128 24.94 3.14 -11.82
C VAL A 128 25.47 3.47 -13.22
N TRP A 129 25.26 2.57 -14.17
CA TRP A 129 25.69 2.75 -15.56
C TRP A 129 24.86 3.78 -16.34
N THR A 130 23.54 3.92 -16.09
CA THR A 130 22.73 4.99 -16.73
C THR A 130 23.09 6.37 -16.25
N LEU A 131 23.52 6.52 -15.00
CA LEU A 131 23.89 7.82 -14.42
C LEU A 131 25.22 8.36 -14.97
N GLN A 132 26.02 7.48 -15.58
CA GLN A 132 27.36 7.80 -16.06
C GLN A 132 27.50 7.75 -17.58
N ASP A 133 26.54 7.12 -18.27
CA ASP A 133 26.49 7.02 -19.73
C ASP A 133 25.16 7.57 -20.25
N GLU A 134 25.22 8.70 -20.94
CA GLU A 134 24.04 9.37 -21.51
C GLU A 134 23.41 8.54 -22.64
N GLU A 135 24.21 7.75 -23.37
CA GLU A 135 23.68 6.87 -24.42
C GLU A 135 22.85 5.73 -23.82
N ASN A 136 23.37 5.08 -22.77
CA ASN A 136 22.63 4.07 -22.01
C ASN A 136 21.38 4.67 -21.36
N TRP A 137 21.48 5.89 -20.80
CA TRP A 137 20.33 6.60 -20.27
C TRP A 137 19.21 6.73 -21.32
N ASN A 138 19.54 7.28 -22.49
CA ASN A 138 18.56 7.51 -23.56
C ASN A 138 17.98 6.20 -24.11
N ALA A 139 18.83 5.19 -24.33
CA ALA A 139 18.40 3.87 -24.81
C ALA A 139 17.46 3.19 -23.81
N THR A 140 17.85 3.16 -22.53
CA THR A 140 17.05 2.56 -21.45
C THR A 140 15.71 3.26 -21.32
N HIS A 141 15.69 4.58 -21.21
CA HIS A 141 14.45 5.33 -21.03
C HIS A 141 13.52 5.26 -22.24
N ARG A 142 14.07 5.17 -23.47
CA ARG A 142 13.27 4.97 -24.68
C ARG A 142 12.62 3.58 -24.73
N PHE A 143 13.38 2.55 -24.35
CA PHE A 143 12.88 1.18 -24.30
C PHE A 143 11.86 0.99 -23.18
N SER A 144 12.23 1.39 -21.96
CA SER A 144 11.37 1.35 -20.78
C SER A 144 10.09 2.14 -20.99
N GLY A 145 10.14 3.29 -21.67
CA GLY A 145 8.93 4.06 -21.99
C GLY A 145 7.84 3.22 -22.68
N LYS A 146 8.23 2.39 -23.66
CA LYS A 146 7.30 1.49 -24.36
C LYS A 146 6.77 0.39 -23.44
N ILE A 147 7.65 -0.21 -22.62
CA ILE A 147 7.28 -1.28 -21.70
C ILE A 147 6.32 -0.79 -20.62
N TRP A 148 6.57 0.39 -20.04
CA TRP A 148 5.71 0.97 -19.02
C TRP A 148 4.33 1.33 -19.60
N VAL A 149 4.25 1.81 -20.84
CA VAL A 149 2.96 1.99 -21.51
C VAL A 149 2.25 0.65 -21.75
N ALA A 150 2.94 -0.37 -22.25
CA ALA A 150 2.33 -1.68 -22.47
C ALA A 150 1.83 -2.33 -21.16
N SER A 151 2.66 -2.30 -20.11
CA SER A 151 2.33 -2.77 -18.76
C SER A 151 1.14 -2.00 -18.17
N SER A 152 1.07 -0.68 -18.40
CA SER A 152 -0.07 0.12 -17.93
C SER A 152 -1.40 -0.25 -18.56
N ILE A 153 -1.41 -0.58 -19.86
CA ILE A 153 -2.62 -1.04 -20.55
C ILE A 153 -3.05 -2.39 -19.98
N LEU A 154 -2.09 -3.29 -19.77
CA LEU A 154 -2.35 -4.59 -19.14
C LEU A 154 -2.91 -4.42 -17.71
N CYS A 155 -2.36 -3.50 -16.91
CA CYS A 155 -2.88 -3.18 -15.57
C CYS A 155 -4.36 -2.74 -15.63
N MET A 156 -4.71 -1.87 -16.58
CA MET A 156 -6.09 -1.41 -16.75
C MET A 156 -7.04 -2.52 -17.22
N LEU A 157 -6.56 -3.45 -18.06
CA LEU A 157 -7.32 -4.62 -18.46
C LEU A 157 -7.58 -5.58 -17.30
N CYS A 158 -6.63 -5.72 -16.36
CA CYS A 158 -6.83 -6.49 -15.14
C CYS A 158 -7.97 -5.92 -14.27
N GLY A 159 -8.20 -4.61 -14.33
CA GLY A 159 -9.31 -3.96 -13.63
C GLY A 159 -10.71 -4.44 -14.07
N LEU A 160 -10.84 -4.97 -15.29
CA LEU A 160 -12.11 -5.59 -15.75
C LEU A 160 -12.44 -6.89 -14.99
N PHE A 161 -11.45 -7.48 -14.34
CA PHE A 161 -11.56 -8.73 -13.57
C PHE A 161 -11.09 -8.51 -12.13
N ALA A 162 -11.41 -7.35 -11.54
CA ALA A 162 -10.87 -6.91 -10.26
C ALA A 162 -11.13 -7.89 -9.09
N GLU A 163 -12.21 -8.67 -9.15
CA GLU A 163 -12.57 -9.71 -8.17
C GLU A 163 -11.68 -10.96 -8.27
N SER A 164 -10.94 -11.14 -9.36
CA SER A 164 -10.11 -12.32 -9.57
C SER A 164 -8.73 -12.18 -8.94
N ILE A 165 -8.36 -13.13 -8.06
CA ILE A 165 -6.99 -13.27 -7.55
C ILE A 165 -5.97 -13.38 -8.70
N ALA A 166 -6.33 -14.06 -9.80
CA ALA A 166 -5.46 -14.18 -10.96
C ALA A 166 -5.18 -12.82 -11.62
N ALA A 167 -6.18 -11.93 -11.68
CA ALA A 167 -6.01 -10.58 -12.20
C ALA A 167 -5.11 -9.72 -11.30
N LEU A 168 -5.26 -9.85 -9.97
CA LEU A 168 -4.38 -9.19 -9.00
C LEU A 168 -2.91 -9.67 -9.16
N VAL A 169 -2.69 -10.97 -9.27
CA VAL A 169 -1.34 -11.55 -9.48
C VAL A 169 -0.76 -11.05 -10.79
N LEU A 170 -1.53 -11.08 -11.89
CA LEU A 170 -1.10 -10.60 -13.19
C LEU A 170 -0.73 -9.11 -13.17
N TYR A 171 -1.53 -8.29 -12.49
CA TYR A 171 -1.25 -6.87 -12.27
C TYR A 171 0.11 -6.67 -11.57
N ILE A 172 0.35 -7.34 -10.45
CA ILE A 172 1.62 -7.25 -9.70
C ILE A 172 2.80 -7.70 -10.58
N VAL A 173 2.66 -8.85 -11.24
CA VAL A 173 3.69 -9.40 -12.13
C VAL A 173 3.99 -8.45 -13.28
N SER A 174 2.99 -7.79 -13.86
CA SER A 174 3.18 -6.87 -14.97
C SER A 174 4.02 -5.64 -14.61
N ILE A 175 3.87 -5.11 -13.39
CA ILE A 175 4.65 -3.98 -12.89
C ILE A 175 6.07 -4.43 -12.55
N MET A 176 6.21 -5.56 -11.86
CA MET A 176 7.52 -6.12 -11.52
C MET A 176 8.33 -6.43 -12.79
N ALA A 177 7.70 -7.07 -13.78
CA ALA A 177 8.33 -7.35 -15.07
C ALA A 177 8.78 -6.06 -15.75
N ALA A 178 7.95 -5.01 -15.79
CA ALA A 178 8.33 -3.73 -16.39
C ALA A 178 9.56 -3.10 -15.72
N ALA A 179 9.63 -3.15 -14.39
CA ALA A 179 10.77 -2.65 -13.62
C ALA A 179 12.04 -3.49 -13.85
N ILE A 180 11.94 -4.82 -13.72
CA ILE A 180 13.07 -5.75 -13.86
C ILE A 180 13.62 -5.70 -15.28
N ILE A 181 12.76 -5.75 -16.31
CA ILE A 181 13.18 -5.71 -17.71
C ILE A 181 13.86 -4.38 -18.05
N SER A 182 13.40 -3.26 -17.46
CA SER A 182 14.03 -1.94 -17.62
C SER A 182 15.47 -1.93 -17.10
N ILE A 183 15.69 -2.48 -15.90
CA ILE A 183 17.03 -2.59 -15.29
C ILE A 183 17.91 -3.55 -16.09
N LEU A 184 17.36 -4.71 -16.47
CA LEU A 184 18.07 -5.73 -17.23
C LEU A 184 18.54 -5.21 -18.59
N TYR A 185 17.67 -4.52 -19.33
CA TYR A 185 18.01 -3.90 -20.60
C TYR A 185 19.21 -2.95 -20.44
N SER A 186 19.17 -2.15 -19.40
CA SER A 186 20.22 -1.19 -19.09
C SER A 186 21.56 -1.86 -18.77
N TYR A 187 21.53 -2.99 -18.05
CA TYR A 187 22.71 -3.82 -17.78
C TYR A 187 23.25 -4.49 -19.05
N LEU A 188 22.37 -5.01 -19.91
CA LEU A 188 22.77 -5.61 -21.18
C LEU A 188 23.42 -4.58 -22.12
N PHE A 189 22.88 -3.35 -22.15
CA PHE A 189 23.46 -2.23 -22.89
C PHE A 189 24.88 -1.93 -22.38
N TYR A 190 25.02 -1.83 -21.06
CA TYR A 190 26.32 -1.64 -20.40
C TYR A 190 27.33 -2.74 -20.73
N LYS A 191 26.92 -4.01 -20.63
CA LYS A 191 27.77 -5.17 -20.93
C LYS A 191 28.22 -5.18 -22.39
N LYS A 192 27.32 -4.85 -23.33
CA LYS A 192 27.64 -4.73 -24.76
C LYS A 192 28.71 -3.66 -25.00
N LYS A 193 28.60 -2.50 -24.35
CA LYS A 193 29.52 -1.38 -24.48
C LYS A 193 30.93 -1.67 -23.94
N ILE A 194 31.03 -2.45 -22.86
CA ILE A 194 32.33 -2.95 -22.38
C ILE A 194 32.93 -3.99 -23.34
N GLY A 195 32.11 -4.88 -23.90
CA GLY A 195 32.56 -5.89 -24.86
C GLY A 195 33.16 -5.29 -26.14
N THR A 196 32.76 -4.06 -26.51
CA THR A 196 33.34 -3.31 -27.64
C THR A 196 34.62 -2.55 -27.30
N GLY A 197 35.16 -2.69 -26.08
CA GLY A 197 36.44 -2.09 -25.67
C GLY A 197 36.33 -0.66 -25.13
N GLU A 198 35.13 -0.10 -25.01
CA GLU A 198 34.95 1.22 -24.40
C GLU A 198 35.12 1.14 -22.87
N LYS A 199 36.10 1.89 -22.35
CA LYS A 199 36.30 2.01 -20.90
C LYS A 199 35.32 3.04 -20.34
N LEU A 200 34.16 2.58 -19.88
CA LEU A 200 33.32 3.37 -18.97
C LEU A 200 34.09 3.55 -17.66
N LYS A 201 34.49 4.79 -17.34
CA LYS A 201 35.08 5.13 -16.04
C LYS A 201 33.99 5.11 -14.98
N ILE A 202 33.57 3.92 -14.56
CA ILE A 202 32.59 3.80 -13.50
C ILE A 202 33.24 4.11 -12.16
N GLN A 203 32.96 5.32 -11.68
CA GLN A 203 33.32 5.73 -10.34
C GLN A 203 32.22 5.28 -9.39
N TYR A 204 32.44 4.14 -8.75
CA TYR A 204 31.59 3.69 -7.65
C TYR A 204 32.06 4.34 -6.36
N ASN A 205 31.20 5.13 -5.71
CA ASN A 205 31.46 5.50 -4.33
C ASN A 205 31.08 4.31 -3.44
N LYS A 206 32.10 3.53 -3.02
CA LYS A 206 31.91 2.34 -2.17
C LYS A 206 31.07 2.65 -0.92
N LYS A 207 31.26 3.81 -0.29
CA LYS A 207 30.47 4.22 0.89
C LYS A 207 28.99 4.34 0.54
N VAL A 208 28.66 4.97 -0.58
CA VAL A 208 27.28 5.16 -1.03
C VAL A 208 26.59 3.83 -1.36
N MET A 209 27.28 2.90 -2.03
CA MET A 209 26.72 1.56 -2.28
C MET A 209 26.46 0.77 -1.00
N VAL A 210 27.39 0.84 -0.03
CA VAL A 210 27.21 0.20 1.29
C VAL A 210 26.00 0.80 2.01
N VAL A 211 25.83 2.12 1.99
CA VAL A 211 24.63 2.77 2.57
C VAL A 211 23.35 2.28 1.88
N TYR A 212 23.29 2.25 0.55
CA TYR A 212 22.09 1.75 -0.15
C TYR A 212 21.81 0.27 0.17
N GLY A 213 22.85 -0.55 0.29
CA GLY A 213 22.73 -1.95 0.71
C GLY A 213 22.12 -2.07 2.11
N ILE A 214 22.68 -1.33 3.09
CA ILE A 214 22.17 -1.31 4.48
C ILE A 214 20.72 -0.83 4.52
N VAL A 215 20.39 0.28 3.85
CA VAL A 215 19.01 0.81 3.82
C VAL A 215 18.05 -0.20 3.21
N THR A 216 18.43 -0.88 2.13
CA THR A 216 17.60 -1.91 1.49
C THR A 216 17.37 -3.09 2.42
N ILE A 217 18.41 -3.59 3.08
CA ILE A 217 18.31 -4.70 4.05
C ILE A 217 17.42 -4.29 5.22
N LEU A 218 17.64 -3.12 5.81
CA LEU A 218 16.80 -2.60 6.89
C LEU A 218 15.34 -2.45 6.48
N THR A 219 15.08 -2.03 5.24
CA THR A 219 13.72 -1.91 4.70
C THR A 219 13.07 -3.28 4.56
N ILE A 220 13.79 -4.28 4.03
CA ILE A 220 13.31 -5.65 3.91
C ILE A 220 13.02 -6.24 5.30
N ILE A 221 13.94 -6.06 6.27
CA ILE A 221 13.75 -6.49 7.65
C ILE A 221 12.51 -5.82 8.23
N PHE A 222 12.39 -4.49 8.11
CA PHE A 222 11.22 -3.76 8.60
C PHE A 222 9.92 -4.31 8.00
N ILE A 223 9.86 -4.51 6.69
CA ILE A 223 8.69 -5.10 6.01
C ILE A 223 8.37 -6.48 6.61
N ILE A 224 9.35 -7.37 6.69
CA ILE A 224 9.16 -8.72 7.24
C ILE A 224 8.66 -8.64 8.67
N VAL A 225 9.31 -7.87 9.54
CA VAL A 225 8.89 -7.73 10.95
C VAL A 225 7.45 -7.20 11.00
N THR A 226 7.09 -6.18 10.23
CA THR A 226 5.71 -5.65 10.23
C THR A 226 4.66 -6.65 9.70
N LEU A 227 5.01 -7.51 8.74
CA LEU A 227 4.10 -8.53 8.20
C LEU A 227 3.81 -9.66 9.19
N PHE A 228 4.65 -9.85 10.19
CA PHE A 228 4.51 -10.88 11.23
C PHE A 228 4.39 -10.28 12.64
N TRP A 229 4.20 -8.96 12.77
CA TRP A 229 4.09 -8.27 14.05
C TRP A 229 2.69 -8.43 14.63
N GLY A 230 2.58 -8.87 15.88
CA GLY A 230 1.33 -8.88 16.66
C GLY A 230 1.15 -10.20 17.43
N SER A 231 0.15 -10.22 18.30
CA SER A 231 -0.33 -11.41 19.00
C SER A 231 -1.83 -11.27 19.30
N ILE A 232 -2.49 -12.41 19.48
CA ILE A 232 -3.86 -12.50 20.00
C ILE A 232 -3.79 -13.52 21.13
N ASP A 233 -4.06 -13.07 22.35
CA ASP A 233 -4.09 -13.93 23.54
C ASP A 233 -5.43 -13.74 24.24
N ILE A 234 -6.10 -14.85 24.60
CA ILE A 234 -7.41 -14.80 25.27
C ILE A 234 -7.21 -15.13 26.75
N GLN A 235 -7.46 -14.15 27.62
CA GLN A 235 -7.38 -14.29 29.07
C GLN A 235 -8.78 -14.54 29.65
N PHE A 236 -8.97 -15.70 30.26
CA PHE A 236 -10.24 -16.08 30.89
C PHE A 236 -10.25 -15.69 32.37
N GLN A 237 -11.30 -14.99 32.81
CA GLN A 237 -11.55 -14.63 34.21
C GLN A 237 -12.84 -15.31 34.69
N ASP A 238 -13.29 -15.01 35.92
CA ASP A 238 -14.49 -15.64 36.47
C ASP A 238 -15.77 -15.14 35.79
N ASN A 239 -15.89 -13.84 35.55
CA ASN A 239 -17.11 -13.22 35.00
C ASN A 239 -16.99 -12.76 33.54
N ASN A 240 -15.78 -12.68 33.00
CA ASN A 240 -15.53 -12.24 31.63
C ASN A 240 -14.28 -12.90 31.03
N PHE A 241 -14.07 -12.66 29.74
CA PHE A 241 -12.79 -12.90 29.10
C PHE A 241 -12.34 -11.65 28.34
N THR A 242 -11.02 -11.48 28.23
CA THR A 242 -10.42 -10.39 27.46
C THR A 242 -9.54 -10.95 26.36
N ILE A 243 -9.76 -10.47 25.15
CA ILE A 243 -8.90 -10.71 23.99
C ILE A 243 -7.86 -9.60 23.98
N GLU A 244 -6.63 -9.92 24.39
CA GLU A 244 -5.48 -9.03 24.31
C GLU A 244 -4.91 -9.07 22.89
N ALA A 245 -4.84 -7.91 22.25
CA ALA A 245 -4.55 -7.80 20.82
C ALA A 245 -3.39 -6.84 20.56
N GLN A 246 -2.17 -7.37 20.43
CA GLN A 246 -1.00 -6.54 20.24
C GLN A 246 -1.03 -5.85 18.86
N GLY A 247 -1.08 -4.50 18.88
CA GLY A 247 -1.15 -3.68 17.67
C GLY A 247 -2.59 -3.31 17.27
N TRP A 248 -3.59 -3.78 18.01
CA TRP A 248 -4.99 -3.37 17.87
C TRP A 248 -5.58 -3.05 19.26
N SER A 249 -6.87 -2.76 19.32
CA SER A 249 -7.58 -2.57 20.60
C SER A 249 -7.99 -3.92 21.19
N ASP A 250 -7.73 -4.09 22.49
CA ASP A 250 -8.24 -5.21 23.27
C ASP A 250 -9.77 -5.23 23.28
N TYR A 251 -10.35 -6.41 23.49
CA TYR A 251 -11.80 -6.60 23.49
C TYR A 251 -12.23 -7.49 24.66
N THR A 252 -13.03 -6.94 25.58
CA THR A 252 -13.53 -7.65 26.75
C THR A 252 -14.99 -8.00 26.58
N VAL A 253 -15.37 -9.22 26.95
CA VAL A 253 -16.74 -9.74 26.87
C VAL A 253 -17.12 -10.35 28.21
N ASP A 254 -18.19 -9.82 28.81
CA ASP A 254 -18.81 -10.44 29.99
C ASP A 254 -19.62 -11.67 29.57
N TYR A 255 -19.51 -12.79 30.30
CA TYR A 255 -20.20 -14.02 29.92
C TYR A 255 -21.73 -13.89 29.91
N THR A 256 -22.28 -12.97 30.70
CA THR A 256 -23.72 -12.67 30.75
C THR A 256 -24.23 -11.96 29.50
N GLN A 257 -23.34 -11.39 28.68
CA GLN A 257 -23.70 -10.69 27.44
C GLN A 257 -23.73 -11.62 26.21
N ILE A 258 -23.36 -12.89 26.38
CA ILE A 258 -23.28 -13.86 25.30
C ILE A 258 -24.65 -14.53 25.15
N ASP A 259 -25.35 -14.28 24.04
CA ASP A 259 -26.66 -14.85 23.76
C ASP A 259 -26.55 -16.29 23.21
N SER A 260 -25.52 -16.54 22.41
CA SER A 260 -25.27 -17.83 21.77
C SER A 260 -23.81 -18.01 21.40
N ILE A 261 -23.34 -19.26 21.40
CA ILE A 261 -21.99 -19.66 20.98
C ILE A 261 -22.07 -20.88 20.05
N SER A 262 -21.30 -20.90 18.97
CA SER A 262 -21.14 -22.03 18.05
C SER A 262 -19.67 -22.25 17.70
N TYR A 263 -19.32 -23.52 17.44
CA TYR A 263 -18.05 -23.91 16.83
C TYR A 263 -18.31 -24.20 15.34
N GLU A 264 -17.58 -23.51 14.46
CA GLU A 264 -17.78 -23.57 13.01
C GLU A 264 -16.46 -23.82 12.28
N GLU A 265 -16.45 -24.80 11.37
CA GLU A 265 -15.30 -25.10 10.52
C GLU A 265 -15.48 -24.51 9.12
N ASN A 266 -14.43 -23.87 8.59
CA ASN A 266 -14.37 -23.30 7.24
C ASN A 266 -15.48 -22.29 6.91
N SER A 267 -16.18 -21.75 7.90
CA SER A 267 -17.33 -20.84 7.69
C SER A 267 -16.96 -19.57 6.92
N LEU A 268 -15.70 -19.11 7.03
CA LEU A 268 -15.20 -17.93 6.32
C LEU A 268 -14.59 -18.24 4.94
N GLN A 269 -14.38 -19.50 4.57
CA GLN A 269 -13.55 -19.87 3.41
C GLN A 269 -14.19 -19.53 2.05
N ASN A 270 -15.52 -19.48 2.00
CA ASN A 270 -16.30 -19.06 0.83
C ASN A 270 -17.08 -17.75 1.05
N SER A 271 -16.85 -17.08 2.18
CA SER A 271 -17.52 -15.82 2.47
C SER A 271 -16.76 -14.68 1.80
N ASN A 272 -17.49 -13.70 1.29
CA ASN A 272 -16.90 -12.47 0.78
C ASN A 272 -16.50 -11.59 1.97
N ASP A 273 -15.37 -11.92 2.61
CA ASP A 273 -14.94 -11.29 3.85
C ASP A 273 -14.09 -10.04 3.64
N TYR A 274 -14.58 -8.91 4.16
CA TYR A 274 -13.96 -7.61 3.99
C TYR A 274 -13.68 -6.93 5.32
N ARG A 275 -12.45 -6.47 5.51
CA ARG A 275 -12.08 -5.66 6.66
C ARG A 275 -12.55 -4.23 6.46
N THR A 276 -13.42 -3.73 7.34
CA THR A 276 -13.92 -2.35 7.31
C THR A 276 -13.06 -1.41 8.16
N ASN A 277 -12.54 -1.90 9.28
CA ASN A 277 -11.59 -1.17 10.13
C ASN A 277 -10.87 -2.14 11.07
N GLY A 278 -9.56 -2.35 10.87
CA GLY A 278 -8.83 -3.36 11.63
C GLY A 278 -7.35 -3.48 11.26
N LEU A 279 -6.65 -4.38 11.95
CA LEU A 279 -5.27 -4.77 11.67
C LEU A 279 -5.20 -6.16 11.06
N GLY A 280 -4.60 -6.25 9.87
CA GLY A 280 -4.41 -7.49 9.14
C GLY A 280 -2.97 -7.70 8.71
N ASN A 281 -2.46 -8.90 8.93
CA ASN A 281 -1.16 -9.32 8.42
C ASN A 281 -1.20 -10.82 8.07
N PHE A 282 -0.05 -11.45 7.83
CA PHE A 282 -0.02 -12.86 7.42
C PHE A 282 -0.36 -13.84 8.55
N LYS A 283 -0.30 -13.40 9.82
CA LYS A 283 -0.59 -14.23 10.99
C LYS A 283 -1.97 -13.94 11.59
N TYR A 284 -2.48 -12.72 11.48
CA TYR A 284 -3.64 -12.26 12.22
C TYR A 284 -4.62 -11.40 11.41
N ALA A 285 -5.88 -11.50 11.79
CA ALA A 285 -6.96 -10.64 11.34
C ALA A 285 -7.79 -10.16 12.54
N MET A 286 -7.65 -8.89 12.89
CA MET A 286 -8.32 -8.25 14.03
C MET A 286 -9.12 -7.01 13.63
N GLY A 287 -10.29 -6.79 14.22
CA GLY A 287 -11.09 -5.58 14.07
C GLY A 287 -12.49 -5.81 13.53
N ASN A 288 -13.01 -4.84 12.76
CA ASN A 288 -14.35 -4.86 12.19
C ASN A 288 -14.30 -5.38 10.75
N PHE A 289 -15.25 -6.26 10.45
CA PHE A 289 -15.38 -6.94 9.18
C PHE A 289 -16.82 -6.93 8.70
N ARG A 290 -16.99 -7.22 7.42
CA ARG A 290 -18.28 -7.42 6.79
C ARG A 290 -18.20 -8.58 5.81
N ASN A 291 -19.15 -9.49 5.88
CA ASN A 291 -19.35 -10.52 4.86
C ASN A 291 -20.83 -10.79 4.61
N ASP A 292 -21.10 -11.68 3.66
CA ASP A 292 -22.44 -12.13 3.26
C ASP A 292 -23.09 -13.09 4.28
N VAL A 293 -22.30 -13.74 5.13
CA VAL A 293 -22.77 -14.71 6.13
C VAL A 293 -23.23 -14.03 7.42
N TYR A 294 -22.38 -13.19 8.01
CA TYR A 294 -22.57 -12.57 9.33
C TYR A 294 -22.98 -11.09 9.25
N GLY A 295 -23.00 -10.49 8.05
CA GLY A 295 -23.20 -9.05 7.93
C GLY A 295 -22.01 -8.29 8.52
N ASN A 296 -22.23 -7.30 9.39
CA ASN A 296 -21.16 -6.60 10.09
C ASN A 296 -20.78 -7.35 11.37
N TYR A 297 -19.49 -7.68 11.55
CA TYR A 297 -19.04 -8.47 12.68
C TYR A 297 -17.63 -8.06 13.16
N ILE A 298 -17.28 -8.48 14.37
CA ILE A 298 -15.96 -8.27 14.97
C ILE A 298 -15.18 -9.58 14.87
N ARG A 299 -13.90 -9.50 14.49
CA ARG A 299 -13.05 -10.66 14.27
C ARG A 299 -11.73 -10.50 15.02
N TYR A 300 -11.30 -11.57 15.69
CA TYR A 300 -9.96 -11.73 16.27
C TYR A 300 -9.46 -13.14 16.00
N THR A 301 -8.78 -13.33 14.87
CA THR A 301 -8.40 -14.67 14.42
C THR A 301 -6.95 -14.77 13.94
N HIS A 302 -6.33 -15.91 14.18
CA HIS A 302 -5.16 -16.45 13.53
C HIS A 302 -5.48 -16.90 12.11
N SER A 303 -4.70 -16.45 11.13
CA SER A 303 -4.86 -16.77 9.70
C SER A 303 -4.53 -18.22 9.35
N SER A 304 -3.83 -18.95 10.23
CA SER A 304 -3.45 -20.36 10.03
C SER A 304 -4.56 -21.35 10.39
N CYS A 305 -5.54 -20.95 11.20
CA CYS A 305 -6.62 -21.81 11.67
C CYS A 305 -7.92 -21.48 10.93
N HIS A 306 -8.63 -22.53 10.49
CA HIS A 306 -9.89 -22.42 9.75
C HIS A 306 -11.10 -22.88 10.56
N SER A 307 -10.89 -23.15 11.85
CA SER A 307 -11.93 -23.37 12.83
C SER A 307 -12.20 -22.06 13.56
N TYR A 308 -13.46 -21.81 13.92
CA TYR A 308 -13.90 -20.55 14.49
C TYR A 308 -14.88 -20.78 15.63
N VAL A 309 -14.78 -19.95 16.66
CA VAL A 309 -15.80 -19.78 17.68
C VAL A 309 -16.58 -18.52 17.34
N VAL A 310 -17.86 -18.69 17.03
CA VAL A 310 -18.77 -17.61 16.66
C VAL A 310 -19.72 -17.37 17.81
N MET A 311 -19.83 -16.11 18.23
CA MET A 311 -20.64 -15.69 19.37
C MET A 311 -21.56 -14.54 18.98
N SER A 312 -22.79 -14.54 19.50
CA SER A 312 -23.64 -13.34 19.55
C SER A 312 -23.43 -12.67 20.90
N VAL A 313 -22.92 -11.44 20.90
CA VAL A 313 -22.61 -10.65 22.08
C VAL A 313 -23.29 -9.29 21.96
N ASP A 314 -24.29 -9.02 22.80
CA ASP A 314 -25.06 -7.77 22.79
C ASP A 314 -25.57 -7.39 21.38
N GLY A 315 -26.13 -8.37 20.67
CA GLY A 315 -26.64 -8.21 19.30
C GLY A 315 -25.57 -8.02 18.21
N LYS A 316 -24.29 -8.25 18.50
CA LYS A 316 -23.18 -8.23 17.53
C LYS A 316 -22.54 -9.60 17.40
N THR A 317 -22.13 -9.95 16.19
CA THR A 317 -21.36 -11.18 15.94
C THR A 317 -19.89 -10.96 16.27
N LEU A 318 -19.32 -11.81 17.12
CA LEU A 318 -17.89 -11.90 17.43
C LEU A 318 -17.35 -13.25 16.95
N VAL A 319 -16.28 -13.22 16.17
CA VAL A 319 -15.61 -14.41 15.62
C VAL A 319 -14.18 -14.47 16.13
N VAL A 320 -13.81 -15.56 16.81
CA VAL A 320 -12.46 -15.77 17.37
C VAL A 320 -11.92 -17.15 17.01
N ASN A 321 -10.59 -17.32 17.01
CA ASN A 321 -9.97 -18.64 16.97
C ASN A 321 -8.60 -18.67 17.67
N GLY A 322 -8.17 -19.87 18.02
CA GLY A 322 -6.83 -20.13 18.55
C GLY A 322 -5.79 -20.27 17.44
N GLU A 323 -4.54 -20.57 17.82
CA GLU A 323 -3.45 -20.77 16.86
C GLU A 323 -3.69 -21.94 15.89
N ASN A 324 -4.48 -22.93 16.34
CA ASN A 324 -4.83 -24.16 15.64
C ASN A 324 -6.23 -24.65 16.05
N ASP A 325 -6.71 -25.72 15.42
CA ASP A 325 -8.06 -26.25 15.65
C ASP A 325 -8.26 -26.71 17.11
N SER A 326 -7.27 -27.38 17.72
CA SER A 326 -7.35 -27.83 19.12
C SER A 326 -7.43 -26.66 20.10
N ALA A 327 -6.63 -25.60 19.89
CA ALA A 327 -6.70 -24.39 20.70
C ALA A 327 -8.06 -23.68 20.55
N THR A 328 -8.65 -23.75 19.35
CA THR A 328 -9.98 -23.18 19.07
C THR A 328 -11.09 -23.95 19.78
N GLU A 329 -11.00 -25.28 19.77
CA GLU A 329 -11.91 -26.16 20.50
C GLU A 329 -11.82 -25.93 22.02
N GLU A 330 -10.60 -25.75 22.56
CA GLU A 330 -10.38 -25.40 23.97
C GLU A 330 -11.03 -24.05 24.34
N ILE A 331 -10.93 -23.05 23.47
CA ILE A 331 -11.61 -21.75 23.65
C ILE A 331 -13.14 -21.96 23.73
N TYR A 332 -13.71 -22.72 22.80
CA TYR A 332 -15.16 -23.01 22.77
C TYR A 332 -15.64 -23.67 24.07
N HIS A 333 -14.93 -24.73 24.51
CA HIS A 333 -15.29 -25.45 25.72
C HIS A 333 -15.17 -24.58 26.97
N THR A 334 -14.09 -23.81 27.09
CA THR A 334 -13.85 -22.95 28.25
C THR A 334 -14.94 -21.88 28.40
N ILE A 335 -15.33 -21.24 27.29
CA ILE A 335 -16.40 -20.24 27.31
C ILE A 335 -17.74 -20.90 27.65
N SER A 336 -18.06 -22.03 27.01
CA SER A 336 -19.32 -22.76 27.24
C SER A 336 -19.48 -23.22 28.68
N GLU A 337 -18.39 -23.71 29.30
CA GLU A 337 -18.39 -24.14 30.70
C GLU A 337 -18.64 -22.97 31.65
N LYS A 338 -17.95 -21.83 31.43
CA LYS A 338 -18.12 -20.62 32.26
C LYS A 338 -19.50 -19.99 32.11
N MET A 339 -20.06 -19.96 30.90
CA MET A 339 -21.45 -19.54 30.69
C MET A 339 -22.44 -20.43 31.45
N SER A 340 -22.25 -21.75 31.41
CA SER A 340 -23.13 -22.71 32.09
C SER A 340 -23.09 -22.56 33.61
N LYS A 341 -21.91 -22.26 34.18
CA LYS A 341 -21.73 -21.99 35.61
C LYS A 341 -22.48 -20.73 36.05
N ILE A 342 -22.34 -19.63 35.29
CA ILE A 342 -22.96 -18.34 35.62
C ILE A 342 -24.50 -18.39 35.49
N GLN A 343 -25.05 -19.25 34.64
CA GLN A 343 -26.51 -19.45 34.54
C GLN A 343 -27.07 -20.35 35.65
N ALA A 344 -26.21 -21.11 36.34
CA ALA A 344 -26.61 -22.01 37.42
C ALA A 344 -26.55 -21.35 38.81
N ASP A 345 -25.77 -20.28 38.95
CA ASP A 345 -25.69 -19.40 40.12
C ASP A 345 -26.72 -18.25 40.04
#